data_AF-A0A2U1MED9-F1
#
_entry.id   AF-A0A2U1MED9-F1
#
_cell.length_a   1.000
_cell.length_b   1.000
_cell.length_c   1.000
_cell.angle_alpha   90.00
_cell.angle_beta   90.00
_cell.angle_gamma   90.00
#
_symmetry.space_group_name_H-M   'P 1'
#
loop_
_entity.id
_entity.type
_entity.pdbx_description
1 polymer ?
#
loop_
_entity_poly.entity_id
_entity_poly.type
_entity_poly.pdbx_seq_one_letter_code
_entity_poly.pdbx_strand_id
1 'polypeptide(L)'
;MMKEFHDNIPARDFDNFQFVNFTKIMSKNVAPIRKETEFALSALKEIPTQYKATIELNILGSRVRAPPIYDPTSSQRTVPPVPSSTYNNQTCCECGQTLQLCPICRKSIETRLKLY
;
A
#
# COMPACT_ATOMS: atom_id res chain seq x y z
N MET A 1 10.43 -8.08 13.55
CA MET A 1 10.50 -6.94 12.59
C MET A 1 9.21 -6.79 11.77
N MET A 2 9.00 -7.36 10.57
CA MET A 2 7.74 -7.10 9.80
C MET A 2 6.45 -7.62 10.43
N LYS A 3 6.55 -8.67 11.27
CA LYS A 3 5.42 -9.19 12.04
C LYS A 3 5.00 -8.26 13.18
N GLU A 4 5.94 -7.64 13.87
CA GLU A 4 5.65 -6.67 14.92
C GLU A 4 5.02 -5.38 14.35
N PHE A 5 5.37 -5.01 13.11
CA PHE A 5 4.73 -3.89 12.42
C PHE A 5 3.28 -4.17 12.03
N HIS A 6 2.90 -5.42 11.76
CA HIS A 6 1.51 -5.80 11.51
C HIS A 6 0.63 -5.62 12.76
N ASP A 7 1.14 -6.04 13.92
CA ASP A 7 0.38 -6.02 15.18
C ASP A 7 0.24 -4.61 15.81
N ASN A 8 1.15 -3.68 15.47
CA ASN A 8 1.27 -2.38 16.14
C ASN A 8 0.94 -1.17 15.27
N ILE A 9 0.09 -1.28 14.24
CA ILE A 9 -0.36 -0.11 13.47
C ILE A 9 -1.53 0.56 14.22
N PRO A 10 -1.31 1.71 14.88
CA PRO A 10 -2.36 2.38 15.66
C PRO A 10 -3.40 3.05 14.75
N ALA A 11 -4.60 3.26 15.29
CA ALA A 11 -5.70 4.02 14.67
C ALA A 11 -6.18 3.48 13.31
N ARG A 12 -6.65 2.22 13.30
CA ARG A 12 -7.34 1.62 12.15
C ARG A 12 -8.73 1.17 12.54
N ASP A 13 -9.71 1.42 11.67
CA ASP A 13 -11.10 0.96 11.88
C ASP A 13 -11.22 -0.57 11.77
N PHE A 14 -10.30 -1.22 11.06
CA PHE A 14 -10.18 -2.67 10.96
C PHE A 14 -8.77 -3.10 10.54
N ASP A 15 -8.44 -4.38 10.75
CA ASP A 15 -7.14 -4.93 10.38
C ASP A 15 -7.03 -5.20 8.87
N ASN A 16 -6.47 -4.25 8.14
CA ASN A 16 -6.41 -4.20 6.68
C ASN A 16 -5.02 -4.50 6.09
N PHE A 17 -4.07 -4.99 6.88
CA PHE A 17 -2.70 -5.22 6.44
C PHE A 17 -2.21 -6.55 6.96
N GLN A 18 -1.74 -7.43 6.08
CA GLN A 18 -1.17 -8.73 6.45
C GLN A 18 0.25 -8.88 5.93
N PHE A 19 1.17 -9.34 6.77
CA PHE A 19 2.52 -9.71 6.33
C PHE A 19 2.70 -11.23 6.23
N VAL A 20 3.15 -11.72 5.08
CA VAL A 20 3.53 -13.12 4.86
C VAL A 20 5.02 -13.22 4.55
N ASN A 21 5.75 -14.02 5.34
CA ASN A 21 7.16 -14.26 5.10
C ASN A 21 7.36 -15.36 4.05
N PHE A 22 7.38 -14.94 2.77
CA PHE A 22 7.57 -15.83 1.63
C PHE A 22 8.84 -16.68 1.73
N THR A 23 9.99 -16.05 1.99
CA THR A 23 11.28 -16.76 2.07
C THR A 23 11.24 -17.84 3.13
N LYS A 24 10.71 -17.54 4.32
CA LYS A 24 10.59 -18.52 5.41
C LYS A 24 9.75 -19.73 5.01
N ILE A 25 8.64 -19.52 4.28
CA ILE A 25 7.77 -20.61 3.82
C ILE A 25 8.47 -21.44 2.74
N MET A 26 9.11 -20.78 1.78
CA MET A 26 9.75 -21.45 0.65
C MET A 26 11.05 -22.19 1.02
N SER A 27 11.74 -21.78 2.08
CA SER A 27 12.93 -22.44 2.62
C SER A 27 12.65 -23.71 3.43
N LYS A 28 11.38 -24.07 3.69
CA LYS A 28 11.06 -25.30 4.44
C LYS A 28 11.42 -26.57 3.66
N ASN A 29 11.87 -27.60 4.38
CA ASN A 29 12.15 -28.91 3.81
C ASN A 29 10.87 -29.76 3.72
N VAL A 30 9.93 -29.35 2.85
CA VAL A 30 8.70 -30.07 2.55
C VAL A 30 8.43 -30.01 1.04
N ALA A 31 7.53 -30.86 0.55
CA ALA A 31 7.15 -30.89 -0.87
C ALA A 31 6.68 -29.50 -1.37
N PRO A 32 7.00 -29.10 -2.61
CA PRO A 32 6.66 -27.78 -3.17
C PRO A 32 5.19 -27.40 -3.01
N ILE A 33 4.28 -28.32 -3.33
CA ILE A 33 2.83 -28.09 -3.21
C ILE A 33 2.40 -27.72 -1.79
N ARG A 34 3.07 -28.25 -0.76
CA ARG A 34 2.77 -27.93 0.64
C ARG A 34 3.24 -26.52 1.00
N LYS A 35 4.34 -26.06 0.39
CA LYS A 35 4.85 -24.68 0.56
C LYS A 35 3.92 -23.66 -0.12
N GLU A 36 3.47 -23.97 -1.33
CA GLU A 36 2.48 -23.15 -2.05
C GLU A 36 1.16 -23.07 -1.29
N THR A 37 0.67 -24.22 -0.80
CA THR A 37 -0.55 -24.26 0.02
C THR A 37 -0.39 -23.45 1.30
N GLU A 38 0.74 -23.57 2.00
CA GLU A 38 1.00 -22.78 3.20
C GLU A 38 1.08 -21.28 2.90
N PHE A 39 1.73 -20.91 1.80
CA PHE A 39 1.82 -19.53 1.36
C PHE A 39 0.43 -18.96 1.03
N ALA A 40 -0.37 -19.66 0.22
CA ALA A 40 -1.71 -19.24 -0.14
C ALA A 40 -2.61 -19.12 1.09
N LEU A 41 -2.60 -20.12 1.98
CA LEU A 41 -3.38 -20.09 3.21
C LEU A 41 -2.95 -18.93 4.11
N SER A 42 -1.65 -18.68 4.24
CA SER A 42 -1.13 -17.54 5.02
C SER A 42 -1.55 -16.20 4.42
N ALA A 43 -1.49 -16.05 3.09
CA ALA A 43 -1.82 -14.81 2.40
C ALA A 43 -3.32 -14.49 2.34
N LEU A 44 -4.17 -15.51 2.40
CA LEU A 44 -5.62 -15.35 2.28
C LEU A 44 -6.34 -15.37 3.63
N LYS A 45 -5.64 -15.68 4.73
CA LYS A 45 -6.25 -15.94 6.03
C LYS A 45 -7.08 -14.77 6.56
N GLU A 46 -6.64 -13.53 6.33
CA GLU A 46 -7.29 -12.33 6.87
C GLU A 46 -8.32 -11.73 5.91
N ILE A 47 -8.36 -12.19 4.65
CA ILE A 47 -9.28 -11.66 3.64
C ILE A 47 -10.76 -11.83 4.03
N PRO A 48 -11.25 -12.98 4.57
CA PRO A 48 -12.65 -13.12 4.94
C PRO A 48 -13.10 -12.11 6.00
N THR A 49 -12.27 -11.83 7.00
CA THR A 49 -12.56 -10.86 8.06
C THR A 49 -12.43 -9.43 7.56
N GLN A 50 -11.44 -9.14 6.73
CA GLN A 50 -11.27 -7.83 6.07
C GLN A 50 -12.48 -7.49 5.19
N TYR A 51 -12.94 -8.45 4.39
CA TYR A 51 -14.12 -8.26 3.55
C TYR A 51 -15.36 -7.93 4.37
N LYS A 52 -15.62 -8.67 5.48
CA LYS A 52 -16.73 -8.37 6.39
C LYS A 52 -16.62 -6.96 6.97
N ALA A 53 -15.45 -6.56 7.44
CA ALA A 53 -15.22 -5.22 7.94
C ALA A 53 -15.51 -4.15 6.87
N THR A 54 -15.17 -4.40 5.60
CA THR A 54 -15.47 -3.44 4.52
C THR A 54 -16.96 -3.24 4.26
N ILE A 55 -17.78 -4.28 4.50
CA ILE A 55 -19.24 -4.22 4.42
C ILE A 55 -19.78 -3.44 5.62
N GLU A 56 -19.35 -3.79 6.83
CA GLU A 56 -19.82 -3.17 8.09
C GLU A 56 -19.49 -1.67 8.16
N LEU A 57 -18.31 -1.27 7.64
CA LEU A 57 -17.90 0.12 7.55
C LEU A 57 -18.49 0.86 6.34
N ASN A 58 -19.29 0.18 5.51
CA ASN A 58 -19.89 0.72 4.28
C ASN A 58 -18.86 1.37 3.33
N ILE A 59 -17.63 0.86 3.30
CA ILE A 59 -16.56 1.35 2.41
C ILE A 59 -16.55 0.59 1.08
N LEU A 60 -17.13 -0.61 1.04
CA LEU A 60 -17.25 -1.40 -0.19
C LEU A 60 -18.24 -0.72 -1.16
N GLY A 61 -17.76 -0.35 -2.35
CA GLY A 61 -18.55 0.35 -3.37
C GLY A 61 -18.71 1.86 -3.14
N SER A 62 -18.30 2.36 -1.98
CA SER A 62 -18.30 3.79 -1.66
C SER A 62 -17.13 4.52 -2.31
N ARG A 63 -17.39 5.67 -2.92
CA ARG A 63 -16.32 6.58 -3.33
C ARG A 63 -15.80 7.29 -2.10
N VAL A 64 -14.64 6.85 -1.60
CA VAL A 64 -13.84 7.65 -0.68
C VAL A 64 -13.50 8.94 -1.43
N ARG A 65 -14.07 10.07 -1.00
CA ARG A 65 -13.58 11.38 -1.43
C ARG A 65 -12.08 11.37 -1.15
N ALA A 66 -11.27 11.74 -2.15
CA ALA A 66 -9.81 11.77 -2.00
C ALA A 66 -9.45 12.30 -0.61
N PRO A 67 -8.43 11.71 0.07
CA PRO A 67 -8.01 12.20 1.38
C PRO A 67 -7.88 13.72 1.30
N PRO A 68 -8.36 14.48 2.31
CA PRO A 68 -8.34 15.93 2.27
C PRO A 68 -6.95 16.35 1.81
N ILE A 69 -6.90 17.11 0.72
CA ILE A 69 -5.65 17.72 0.28
C ILE A 69 -5.17 18.51 1.49
N TYR A 70 -4.02 18.11 2.05
CA TYR A 70 -3.41 18.82 3.15
C TYR A 70 -3.01 20.19 2.61
N ASP A 71 -3.89 21.18 2.80
CA ASP A 71 -3.67 22.55 2.39
C ASP A 71 -2.62 23.16 3.35
N PRO A 72 -1.42 23.54 2.89
CA PRO A 72 -0.33 23.96 3.77
C PRO A 72 -0.58 25.30 4.47
N THR A 73 -1.72 25.97 4.23
CA THR A 73 -1.94 27.36 4.61
C THR A 73 -2.60 27.56 5.99
N SER A 74 -3.08 26.51 6.66
CA SER A 74 -3.64 26.65 8.02
C SER A 74 -2.58 26.46 9.09
N SER A 75 -1.89 27.55 9.41
CA SER A 75 -0.96 27.66 10.55
C SER A 75 -1.55 27.09 11.85
N GLN A 76 -0.70 26.37 12.59
CA GLN A 76 -0.80 25.94 14.00
C GLN A 76 -1.19 24.47 14.28
N ARG A 77 -0.19 23.58 14.19
CA ARG A 77 0.39 22.88 15.36
C ARG A 77 1.58 22.01 14.95
N THR A 78 2.62 22.05 15.76
CA THR A 78 3.88 21.31 15.64
C THR A 78 3.65 19.80 15.65
N VAL A 79 3.87 19.14 14.51
CA VAL A 79 3.94 17.67 14.38
C VAL A 79 5.35 17.33 13.87
N PRO A 80 6.00 16.22 14.34
CA PRO A 80 7.38 15.89 14.02
C PRO A 80 7.63 15.74 12.51
N PRO A 81 8.88 15.91 12.04
CA PRO A 81 9.20 15.79 10.63
C PRO A 81 8.85 14.38 10.13
N VAL A 82 7.90 14.32 9.21
CA VAL A 82 7.61 13.13 8.40
C VAL A 82 8.92 12.72 7.72
N PRO A 83 9.37 11.45 7.79
CA PRO A 83 10.52 11.02 7.01
C PRO A 83 10.17 11.26 5.55
N SER A 84 10.99 12.03 4.84
CA SER A 84 10.90 12.22 3.39
C SER A 84 11.01 10.86 2.70
N SER A 85 9.90 10.13 2.59
CA SER A 85 9.77 9.09 1.60
C SER A 85 9.63 9.82 0.28
N THR A 86 10.77 10.01 -0.38
CA THR A 86 10.88 10.29 -1.79
C THR A 86 10.24 9.13 -2.55
N TYR A 87 8.89 9.12 -2.60
CA TYR A 87 8.15 8.35 -3.59
C TYR A 87 8.45 9.01 -4.92
N ASN A 88 9.58 8.63 -5.48
CA ASN A 88 10.10 9.21 -6.71
C ASN A 88 9.14 8.85 -7.83
N ASN A 89 8.32 9.82 -8.23
CA ASN A 89 7.64 9.92 -9.51
C ASN A 89 8.64 10.07 -10.69
N GLN A 90 9.87 9.58 -10.50
CA GLN A 90 10.94 9.60 -11.47
C GLN A 90 10.91 8.27 -12.20
N THR A 91 10.70 8.33 -13.51
CA THR A 91 10.82 7.18 -14.40
C THR A 91 12.17 7.25 -15.11
N CYS A 92 12.74 6.10 -15.47
CA CYS A 92 13.89 6.08 -16.37
C CYS A 92 13.56 6.80 -17.70
N CYS A 93 14.59 7.33 -18.40
CA CYS A 93 14.41 8.13 -19.63
C CYS A 93 13.60 7.42 -20.72
N GLU A 94 13.72 6.09 -20.79
CA GLU A 94 13.00 5.24 -21.74
C GLU A 94 11.62 4.86 -21.22
N CYS A 95 11.55 4.43 -19.96
CA CYS A 95 10.34 4.00 -19.26
C CYS A 95 9.28 5.11 -19.21
N GLY A 96 9.72 6.37 -19.10
CA GLY A 96 8.81 7.50 -19.03
C GLY A 96 8.03 7.69 -20.32
N GLN A 97 8.59 7.44 -21.50
CA GLN A 97 8.01 7.85 -22.79
C GLN A 97 6.67 7.17 -23.09
N THR A 98 6.49 5.94 -22.63
CA THR A 98 5.26 5.16 -22.83
C THR A 98 4.14 5.52 -21.85
N LEU A 99 4.44 6.30 -20.80
CA LEU A 99 3.49 6.68 -19.77
C LEU A 99 2.61 7.86 -20.23
N GLN A 100 1.39 7.59 -20.66
CA GLN A 100 0.44 8.65 -21.06
C GLN A 100 -0.38 9.21 -19.89
N LEU A 101 -0.61 8.37 -18.88
CA LEU A 101 -1.40 8.71 -17.68
C LEU A 101 -0.52 8.67 -16.44
N CYS A 102 -0.71 9.64 -15.55
CA CYS A 102 -0.04 9.65 -14.25
C CYS A 102 -0.50 8.43 -13.41
N PRO A 103 0.41 7.59 -12.88
CA PRO A 103 0.04 6.41 -12.11
C PRO A 103 -0.61 6.75 -10.76
N ILE A 104 -0.42 7.98 -10.28
CA ILE A 104 -0.98 8.47 -9.02
C ILE A 104 -2.41 8.97 -9.23
N CYS A 105 -2.62 9.87 -10.21
CA CYS A 105 -3.90 10.56 -10.37
C CYS A 105 -4.71 10.16 -11.61
N ARG A 106 -4.17 9.28 -12.47
CA ARG A 106 -4.79 8.78 -13.72
C ARG A 106 -5.21 9.84 -14.73
N LYS A 107 -4.69 11.06 -14.59
CA LYS A 107 -4.86 12.15 -15.56
C LYS A 107 -3.78 12.08 -16.64
N SER A 108 -4.05 12.71 -17.79
CA SER A 108 -3.06 12.89 -18.86
C SER A 108 -1.82 13.61 -18.34
N ILE A 109 -0.64 13.17 -18.76
CA ILE A 109 0.63 13.82 -18.42
C ILE A 109 0.87 14.95 -19.43
N GLU A 110 0.65 16.19 -18.99
CA GLU A 110 0.85 17.38 -19.83
C GLU A 110 2.30 17.89 -19.80
N THR A 111 3.00 17.71 -18.67
CA THR A 111 4.36 18.24 -18.46
C THR A 111 5.28 17.16 -17.92
N ARG A 112 6.52 17.13 -18.43
CA ARG A 112 7.60 16.22 -18.01
C ARG A 112 8.85 17.02 -17.67
N LEU A 113 9.38 16.83 -16.47
CA LEU A 113 10.64 17.43 -16.04
C LEU A 113 11.76 16.41 -16.21
N LYS A 114 12.79 16.76 -16.99
CA LYS A 114 14.04 15.98 -17.07
C LYS A 114 14.96 16.43 -15.94
N LEU A 115 15.44 15.48 -15.15
CA LEU A 115 16.50 15.69 -14.18
C LEU A 115 17.84 15.36 -14.86
N TYR A 116 18.83 16.24 -14.70
CA TYR A 116 20.18 16.09 -15.25
C TYR A 116 21.11 15.44 -14.23
#